data_AF-A0A7S0ZA19-F1
#
_entry.id   AF-A0A7S0ZA19-F1
#
_cell.length_a   1.000
_cell.length_b   1.000
_cell.length_c   1.000
_cell.angle_alpha   90.00
_cell.angle_beta   90.00
_cell.angle_gamma   90.00
#
_symmetry.space_group_name_H-M   'P 1'
#
loop_
_entity.id
_entity.type
_entity.pdbx_description
1 polymer ?
#
loop_
_entity_poly.entity_id
_entity_poly.type
_entity_poly.pdbx_seq_one_letter_code
_entity_poly.pdbx_strand_id
1 'polypeptide(L)'
;EECDEEDEQLEALLRVAPRGKDKFDKIGKARACDEYLGELKPAVRALQGRLMDAKVELANADANFEQKSRAIREKLQSAEHGKASLEVQLREAVQEQARLEMEAKNAVEASRV
;
A
#
# COMPACT_ATOMS: atom_id res chain seq x y z
N GLU A 1 -20.19 5.72 1.10
CA GLU A 1 -19.97 4.34 0.64
C GLU A 1 -21.35 3.71 0.67
N GLU A 2 -21.94 3.43 -0.49
CA GLU A 2 -23.14 2.60 -0.54
C GLU A 2 -22.73 1.21 -0.05
N CYS A 3 -23.44 0.66 0.93
CA CYS A 3 -23.35 -0.77 1.19
C CYS A 3 -23.83 -1.47 -0.08
N ASP A 4 -23.05 -2.44 -0.58
CA ASP A 4 -23.48 -3.27 -1.71
C ASP A 4 -24.85 -3.90 -1.35
N GLU A 5 -25.74 -4.04 -2.33
CA GLU A 5 -27.09 -4.61 -2.12
C GLU A 5 -27.05 -5.97 -1.40
N GLU A 6 -25.98 -6.75 -1.58
CA GLU A 6 -25.72 -8.01 -0.90
C GLU A 6 -25.50 -7.84 0.63
N ASP A 7 -24.83 -6.77 1.04
CA ASP A 7 -24.55 -6.47 2.44
C ASP A 7 -25.83 -5.97 3.14
N GLU A 8 -26.66 -5.19 2.43
CA GLU A 8 -27.99 -4.80 2.92
C GLU A 8 -28.92 -6.01 3.10
N GLN A 9 -28.88 -6.97 2.18
CA GLN A 9 -29.63 -8.23 2.28
C GLN A 9 -29.17 -9.08 3.47
N LEU A 10 -27.85 -9.18 3.69
CA LEU A 10 -27.31 -9.88 4.85
C LEU A 10 -27.69 -9.18 6.16
N GLU A 11 -27.62 -7.86 6.21
CA GLU A 11 -28.09 -7.09 7.37
C GLU A 11 -29.57 -7.32 7.66
N ALA A 12 -30.40 -7.34 6.62
CA ALA A 12 -31.83 -7.63 6.75
C ALA A 12 -32.06 -9.03 7.34
N LEU A 13 -31.34 -10.04 6.84
CA LEU A 13 -31.39 -11.41 7.38
C LEU A 13 -30.97 -11.44 8.86
N LEU A 14 -29.87 -10.79 9.23
CA LEU A 14 -29.37 -10.75 10.62
C LEU A 14 -30.36 -10.11 11.61
N ARG A 15 -31.28 -9.27 11.14
CA ARG A 15 -32.33 -8.64 11.95
C ARG A 15 -33.58 -9.53 12.12
N VAL A 16 -33.68 -10.63 11.39
CA VAL A 16 -34.83 -11.56 11.49
C VAL A 16 -34.80 -12.30 12.83
N ALA A 17 -35.95 -12.30 13.51
CA ALA A 17 -36.18 -13.09 14.72
C ALA A 17 -37.14 -14.25 14.42
N PRO A 18 -36.64 -15.47 14.13
CA PRO A 18 -37.51 -16.61 13.82
C PRO A 18 -38.41 -16.98 15.01
N ARG A 19 -39.71 -17.14 14.76
CA ARG A 19 -40.73 -17.43 15.79
C ARG A 19 -41.78 -18.41 15.25
N GLY A 20 -42.27 -19.29 16.12
CA GLY A 20 -43.45 -20.13 15.85
C GLY A 20 -44.77 -19.36 16.06
N LYS A 21 -45.91 -20.01 15.83
CA LYS A 21 -47.23 -19.34 15.89
C LYS A 21 -47.56 -18.77 17.27
N ASP A 22 -47.14 -19.44 18.33
CA ASP A 22 -47.29 -18.96 19.70
C ASP A 22 -46.13 -19.42 20.61
N LYS A 23 -46.23 -19.13 21.91
CA LYS A 23 -45.18 -19.44 22.89
C LYS A 23 -45.02 -20.95 23.17
N PHE A 24 -46.06 -21.76 22.95
CA PHE A 24 -46.09 -23.21 23.17
C PHE A 24 -45.76 -24.03 21.92
N ASP A 25 -45.81 -23.42 20.73
CA ASP A 25 -45.47 -24.05 19.45
C ASP A 25 -43.95 -24.31 19.30
N LYS A 26 -43.48 -25.37 19.96
CA LYS A 26 -42.07 -25.78 19.93
C LYS A 26 -41.61 -26.26 18.55
N ILE A 27 -42.49 -26.97 17.82
CA ILE A 27 -42.15 -27.54 16.51
C ILE A 27 -42.09 -26.43 15.45
N GLY A 28 -43.05 -25.50 15.43
CA GLY A 28 -43.02 -24.36 14.52
C GLY A 28 -41.84 -23.43 14.77
N LYS A 29 -41.45 -23.22 16.04
CA LYS A 29 -40.21 -22.50 16.38
C LYS A 29 -38.97 -23.18 15.81
N ALA A 30 -38.84 -24.49 15.98
CA ALA A 30 -37.70 -25.24 15.45
C ALA A 30 -37.62 -25.13 13.92
N ARG A 31 -38.74 -25.33 13.23
CA ARG A 31 -38.80 -25.19 11.76
C ARG A 31 -38.45 -23.78 11.29
N ALA A 32 -38.98 -22.74 11.93
CA ALA A 32 -38.66 -21.35 11.58
C ALA A 32 -37.16 -21.04 11.77
N CYS A 33 -36.53 -21.60 12.81
CA CYS A 33 -35.08 -21.49 12.99
C CYS A 33 -34.31 -22.24 11.90
N ASP A 34 -34.74 -23.44 11.51
CA ASP A 34 -34.08 -24.24 10.48
C ASP A 34 -34.13 -23.55 9.11
N GLU A 35 -35.29 -22.99 8.74
CA GLU A 35 -35.48 -22.20 7.52
C GLU A 35 -34.56 -20.97 7.52
N TYR A 36 -34.58 -20.19 8.62
CA TYR A 36 -33.69 -19.04 8.79
C TYR A 36 -32.21 -19.41 8.67
N LEU A 37 -31.78 -20.49 9.33
CA LEU A 37 -30.41 -20.99 9.24
C LEU A 37 -30.07 -21.50 7.83
N GLY A 38 -31.05 -21.95 7.06
CA GLY A 38 -30.91 -22.35 5.66
C GLY A 38 -30.50 -21.19 4.76
N GLU A 39 -31.01 -19.99 5.02
CA GLU A 39 -30.69 -18.77 4.28
C GLU A 39 -29.43 -18.07 4.82
N LEU A 40 -29.26 -18.04 6.15
CA LEU A 40 -28.12 -17.35 6.77
C LEU A 40 -26.78 -18.02 6.47
N LYS A 41 -26.72 -19.36 6.47
CA LYS A 41 -25.44 -20.10 6.30
C LYS A 41 -24.78 -19.83 4.94
N PRO A 42 -25.48 -19.91 3.79
CA PRO A 42 -24.92 -19.53 2.50
C PRO A 42 -24.44 -18.08 2.45
N ALA A 43 -25.23 -17.13 2.97
CA ALA A 43 -24.89 -15.71 2.97
C ALA A 43 -23.59 -15.44 3.77
N VAL A 44 -23.46 -16.05 4.95
CA VAL A 44 -22.22 -15.96 5.75
C VAL A 44 -21.03 -16.58 5.03
N ARG A 45 -21.20 -17.71 4.33
CA ARG A 45 -20.11 -18.32 3.55
C ARG A 45 -19.67 -17.44 2.38
N ALA A 46 -20.61 -16.80 1.69
CA ALA A 46 -20.30 -15.86 0.62
C ALA A 46 -19.48 -14.67 1.16
N LEU A 47 -19.89 -14.10 2.30
CA LEU A 47 -19.14 -13.03 2.97
C LEU A 47 -17.73 -13.48 3.38
N GLN A 48 -17.59 -14.70 3.91
CA GLN A 48 -16.28 -15.26 4.24
C GLN A 48 -15.37 -15.41 3.02
N GLY A 49 -15.93 -15.77 1.86
CA GLY A 49 -15.21 -15.82 0.59
C GLY A 49 -14.70 -14.43 0.19
N ARG A 50 -15.60 -13.43 0.11
CA ARG A 50 -15.27 -12.03 -0.19
C ARG A 50 -14.19 -11.49 0.75
N LEU A 51 -14.31 -11.78 2.05
CA LEU A 51 -13.30 -11.37 3.05
C LEU A 51 -11.94 -12.02 2.80
N MET A 52 -11.90 -13.29 2.39
CA MET A 52 -10.64 -13.96 2.08
C MET A 52 -9.99 -13.36 0.83
N ASP A 53 -10.78 -13.10 -0.22
CA ASP A 53 -10.30 -12.46 -1.44
C ASP A 53 -9.74 -11.07 -1.16
N ALA A 54 -10.47 -10.25 -0.41
CA ALA A 54 -10.01 -8.92 0.01
C ALA A 54 -8.70 -8.97 0.82
N LYS A 55 -8.51 -9.99 1.67
CA LYS A 55 -7.25 -10.19 2.40
C LYS A 55 -6.10 -10.54 1.47
N VAL A 56 -6.34 -11.35 0.44
CA VAL A 56 -5.33 -11.68 -0.57
C VAL A 56 -4.96 -10.46 -1.39
N GLU A 57 -5.96 -9.67 -1.82
CA GLU A 57 -5.74 -8.42 -2.54
C GLU A 57 -4.93 -7.42 -1.71
N LEU A 58 -5.27 -7.26 -0.43
CA LEU A 58 -4.52 -6.40 0.49
C LEU A 58 -3.07 -6.86 0.65
N ALA A 59 -2.85 -8.17 0.87
CA ALA A 59 -1.50 -8.72 1.00
C ALA A 59 -0.67 -8.50 -0.28
N ASN A 60 -1.29 -8.65 -1.46
CA ASN A 60 -0.64 -8.37 -2.74
C ASN A 60 -0.32 -6.88 -2.92
N ALA A 61 -1.24 -5.99 -2.51
CA ALA A 61 -1.03 -4.55 -2.55
C ALA A 61 0.13 -4.12 -1.63
N ASP A 62 0.18 -4.66 -0.42
CA ASP A 62 1.26 -4.41 0.56
C ASP A 62 2.62 -4.89 0.03
N ALA A 63 2.69 -6.10 -0.51
CA ALA A 63 3.92 -6.62 -1.09
C ALA A 63 4.42 -5.76 -2.27
N ASN A 64 3.51 -5.34 -3.15
CA ASN A 64 3.82 -4.43 -4.26
C ASN A 64 4.30 -3.07 -3.77
N PHE A 65 3.66 -2.52 -2.73
CA PHE A 65 4.05 -1.26 -2.13
C PHE A 65 5.45 -1.35 -1.51
N GLU A 66 5.75 -2.42 -0.79
CA GLU A 66 7.05 -2.63 -0.17
C GLU A 66 8.16 -2.75 -1.23
N GLN A 67 7.92 -3.51 -2.30
CA GLN A 67 8.86 -3.65 -3.41
C GLN A 67 9.15 -2.31 -4.09
N LYS A 68 8.09 -1.53 -4.41
CA LYS A 68 8.26 -0.20 -5.02
C LYS A 68 8.99 0.76 -4.09
N SER A 69 8.65 0.75 -2.79
CA SER A 69 9.30 1.58 -1.77
C SER A 69 10.78 1.23 -1.61
N ARG A 70 11.13 -0.07 -1.70
CA ARG A 70 12.53 -0.50 -1.71
C ARG A 70 13.27 -0.01 -2.95
N ALA A 71 12.69 -0.15 -4.14
CA ALA A 71 13.30 0.32 -5.38
C ALA A 71 13.51 1.85 -5.38
N ILE A 72 12.59 2.62 -4.81
CA ILE A 72 12.75 4.08 -4.64
C ILE A 72 13.92 4.38 -3.70
N ARG A 73 14.03 3.69 -2.56
CA ARG A 73 15.14 3.88 -1.62
C ARG A 73 16.49 3.56 -2.26
N GLU A 74 16.59 2.47 -3.02
CA GLU A 74 17.81 2.09 -3.74
C GLU A 74 18.22 3.15 -4.78
N LYS A 75 17.25 3.67 -5.55
CA LYS A 75 17.50 4.77 -6.51
C LYS A 75 17.95 6.05 -5.83
N LEU A 76 17.33 6.40 -4.70
CA LEU A 76 17.71 7.58 -3.92
C LEU A 76 19.14 7.47 -3.41
N GLN A 77 19.51 6.32 -2.84
CA GLN A 77 20.87 6.05 -2.36
C GLN A 77 21.90 6.16 -3.51
N SER A 78 21.59 5.62 -4.69
CA SER A 78 22.46 5.75 -5.86
C SER A 78 22.62 7.20 -6.30
N ALA A 79 21.53 7.98 -6.32
CA ALA A 79 21.58 9.40 -6.66
C ALA A 79 22.37 10.23 -5.64
N GLU A 80 22.23 9.95 -4.34
CA GLU A 80 22.99 10.60 -3.28
C GLU A 80 24.49 10.30 -3.40
N HIS A 81 24.85 9.05 -3.69
CA HIS A 81 26.25 8.68 -3.91
C HIS A 81 26.83 9.36 -5.17
N GLY A 82 26.07 9.36 -6.27
CA GLY A 82 26.47 10.05 -7.50
C GLY A 82 26.66 11.55 -7.29
N LYS A 83 25.75 12.20 -6.54
CA LYS A 83 25.88 13.61 -6.15
C LYS A 83 27.16 13.85 -5.35
N ALA A 84 27.45 13.03 -4.33
CA ALA A 84 28.64 13.18 -3.51
C ALA A 84 29.93 13.04 -4.35
N SER A 85 29.96 12.10 -5.30
CA SER A 85 31.09 11.94 -6.22
C SER A 85 31.28 13.16 -7.12
N LEU A 86 30.20 13.70 -7.69
CA LEU A 86 30.25 14.92 -8.51
C LEU A 86 30.71 16.14 -7.70
N GLU A 87 30.29 16.26 -6.44
CA GLU A 87 30.74 17.34 -5.56
C GLU A 87 32.25 17.28 -5.28
N VAL A 88 32.83 16.08 -5.15
CA VAL A 88 34.28 15.91 -5.01
C VAL A 88 34.99 16.32 -6.30
N GLN A 89 34.56 15.79 -7.45
CA GLN A 89 35.15 16.13 -8.75
C GLN A 89 35.08 17.64 -9.04
N LEU A 90 33.97 18.29 -8.69
CA LEU A 90 33.81 19.73 -8.85
C LEU A 90 34.82 20.50 -7.98
N ARG A 91 35.03 20.09 -6.72
CA ARG A 91 36.02 20.74 -5.84
C ARG A 91 37.43 20.61 -6.40
N GLU A 92 37.80 19.42 -6.87
CA GLU A 92 39.11 19.18 -7.49
C GLU A 92 39.31 20.03 -8.75
N ALA A 93 38.31 20.08 -9.62
CA ALA A 93 38.36 20.90 -10.84
C ALA A 93 38.49 22.40 -10.53
N VAL A 94 37.78 22.91 -9.51
CA VAL A 94 37.89 24.30 -9.06
C VAL A 94 39.29 24.63 -8.52
N GLN A 95 39.87 23.71 -7.74
CA GLN A 95 41.23 23.88 -7.21
C GLN A 95 42.28 23.89 -8.34
N GLU A 96 42.15 22.99 -9.31
CA GLU A 96 43.07 22.93 -10.45
C GLU A 96 42.93 24.16 -11.35
N GLN A 97 41.71 24.63 -11.60
CA GLN A 97 41.49 25.88 -12.33
C GLN A 97 42.18 27.05 -11.63
N ALA A 98 42.04 27.19 -10.31
CA ALA A 98 42.69 28.25 -9.56
C ALA A 98 44.23 28.16 -9.63
N ARG A 99 44.79 26.95 -9.62
CA ARG A 99 46.23 26.70 -9.79
C ARG A 99 46.69 27.16 -11.18
N LEU A 100 46.02 26.74 -12.24
CA LEU A 100 46.36 27.11 -13.62
C LEU A 100 46.23 28.61 -13.87
N GLU A 101 45.21 29.27 -13.30
CA GLU A 101 45.06 30.72 -13.37
C GLU A 101 46.22 31.46 -12.70
N MET A 102 46.72 30.96 -11.57
CA MET A 102 47.89 31.52 -10.90
C MET A 102 49.17 31.32 -11.71
N GLU A 103 49.38 30.12 -12.26
CA GLU A 103 50.52 29.82 -13.14
C GLU A 103 50.52 30.70 -14.39
N ALA A 104 49.35 30.88 -15.02
CA ALA A 104 49.20 31.76 -16.17
C ALA A 104 49.52 33.22 -15.82
N LYS A 105 49.04 33.73 -14.68
CA LYS A 105 49.38 35.09 -14.20
C LYS A 105 50.88 35.26 -14.00
N ASN A 106 51.51 34.32 -13.30
CA ASN A 106 52.94 34.35 -13.04
C ASN A 106 53.76 34.31 -14.35
N ALA A 107 53.35 33.49 -15.32
CA ALA A 107 54.02 33.41 -16.62
C ALA A 107 53.89 34.72 -17.43
N VAL A 108 52.71 35.35 -17.40
CA VAL A 108 52.49 36.66 -18.05
C VAL A 108 53.36 37.74 -17.39
N GLU A 109 53.44 37.76 -16.06
CA GLU A 109 54.30 38.72 -15.34
C GLU A 109 55.78 38.49 -15.65
N ALA A 110 56.25 37.24 -15.67
CA ALA A 110 57.63 36.91 -16.02
C ALA A 110 58.00 37.30 -17.46
N SER A 111 57.05 37.26 -18.40
CA SER A 111 57.28 37.67 -19.79
C SER A 111 57.35 39.18 -20.03
N ARG A 112 56.98 39.99 -19.03
CA ARG A 112 57.00 41.46 -19.09
C ARG A 112 58.27 42.09 -18.52
N VAL A 113 59.14 41.29 -17.91
CA VAL A 113 60.46 41.67 -17.37
C VAL A 113 61.54 41.35 -18.39
#